data_AF-A0A1I3BKY3-F1
#
_entry.id   AF-A0A1I3BKY3-F1
#
_cell.length_a   1.000
_cell.length_b   1.000
_cell.length_c   1.000
_cell.angle_alpha   90.00
_cell.angle_beta   90.00
_cell.angle_gamma   90.00
#
_symmetry.space_group_name_H-M   'P 1'
#
loop_
_entity.id
_entity.type
_entity.pdbx_description
1 polymer ?
#
loop_
_entity_poly.entity_id
_entity_poly.type
_entity_poly.pdbx_seq_one_letter_code
_entity_poly.pdbx_strand_id
1 'polypeptide(L)'
;MVYKLSVKVMHKMMGHFNYRNSRNGVFRMNIHLVLVASLLLNIVCFITINGQSKQMKILREENKKLRSNESDDELVALAKEKLKTIGEIKTIKYLRIEKGMSMLEAKQFVDSLKEDT
;
A
#
# COMPACT_ATOMS: atom_id res chain seq x y z
N MET A 1 -37.02 -63.02 -6.54
CA MET A 1 -35.62 -62.64 -6.20
C MET A 1 -35.18 -61.32 -6.84
N VAL A 2 -35.53 -61.07 -8.12
CA VAL A 2 -35.13 -59.89 -8.91
C VAL A 2 -35.52 -58.53 -8.29
N TYR A 3 -36.75 -58.35 -7.82
CA TYR A 3 -37.21 -57.07 -7.23
C TYR A 3 -36.39 -56.58 -6.04
N LYS A 4 -35.92 -57.50 -5.19
CA LYS A 4 -35.15 -57.16 -3.97
C LYS A 4 -33.76 -56.61 -4.34
N LEU A 5 -33.20 -57.04 -5.47
CA LEU A 5 -31.93 -56.56 -5.99
C LEU A 5 -32.08 -55.16 -6.58
N SER A 6 -33.14 -54.91 -7.37
CA SER A 6 -33.42 -53.61 -7.98
C SER A 6 -33.62 -52.51 -6.92
N VAL A 7 -34.37 -52.80 -5.85
CA VAL A 7 -34.58 -51.85 -4.74
C VAL A 7 -33.27 -51.53 -4.02
N LYS A 8 -32.41 -52.53 -3.79
CA LYS A 8 -31.11 -52.34 -3.13
C LYS A 8 -30.15 -51.50 -3.97
N VAL A 9 -30.15 -51.68 -5.28
CA VAL A 9 -29.35 -50.89 -6.22
C VAL A 9 -29.85 -49.45 -6.26
N MET A 10 -31.18 -49.23 -6.29
CA MET A 10 -31.77 -47.90 -6.32
C MET A 10 -31.45 -47.12 -5.04
N HIS A 11 -31.55 -47.75 -3.86
CA HIS A 11 -31.19 -47.13 -2.59
C HIS A 11 -29.70 -46.73 -2.53
N LYS A 12 -28.81 -47.58 -3.06
CA LYS A 12 -27.37 -47.28 -3.14
C LYS A 12 -27.09 -46.10 -4.09
N MET A 13 -27.78 -46.04 -5.23
CA MET A 13 -27.65 -44.91 -6.16
C MET A 13 -28.17 -43.60 -5.56
N MET A 14 -29.30 -43.65 -4.87
CA MET A 14 -29.91 -42.47 -4.24
C MET A 14 -29.04 -41.91 -3.10
N GLY A 15 -28.43 -42.79 -2.31
CA GLY A 15 -27.44 -42.38 -1.29
C GLY A 15 -26.21 -41.71 -1.90
N HIS A 16 -25.67 -42.25 -3.00
CA HIS A 16 -24.52 -41.64 -3.69
C HIS A 16 -24.85 -40.28 -4.30
N PHE A 17 -26.05 -40.12 -4.85
CA PHE A 17 -26.53 -38.86 -5.41
C PHE A 17 -26.67 -37.79 -4.31
N ASN A 18 -27.31 -38.14 -3.20
CA ASN A 18 -27.55 -37.20 -2.11
C ASN A 18 -26.23 -36.78 -1.43
N TYR A 19 -25.30 -37.72 -1.25
CA TYR A 19 -23.96 -37.43 -0.74
C TYR A 19 -23.15 -36.50 -1.65
N ARG A 20 -23.21 -36.72 -2.98
CA ARG A 20 -22.55 -35.84 -3.96
C ARG A 20 -23.15 -34.43 -3.95
N ASN A 21 -24.48 -34.33 -3.86
CA ASN A 21 -25.17 -33.03 -3.81
C ASN A 21 -24.85 -32.25 -2.52
N SER A 22 -24.84 -32.94 -1.38
CA SER A 22 -24.44 -32.36 -0.08
C SER A 22 -23.00 -31.83 -0.11
N ARG A 23 -22.05 -32.61 -0.64
CA ARG A 23 -20.64 -32.20 -0.76
C ARG A 23 -20.48 -30.98 -1.68
N ASN A 24 -21.20 -30.94 -2.79
CA ASN A 24 -21.16 -29.81 -3.73
C ASN A 24 -21.74 -28.53 -3.11
N GLY A 25 -22.80 -28.64 -2.29
CA GLY A 25 -23.35 -27.52 -1.52
C GLY A 25 -22.35 -26.95 -0.52
N VAL A 26 -21.66 -27.82 0.23
CA VAL A 26 -20.62 -27.41 1.19
C VAL A 26 -19.45 -26.74 0.48
N PHE A 27 -18.98 -27.29 -0.66
CA PHE A 27 -17.88 -26.68 -1.42
C PHE A 27 -18.21 -25.28 -1.94
N ARG A 28 -19.43 -25.10 -2.49
CA ARG A 28 -19.91 -23.78 -2.94
C ARG A 28 -19.96 -22.77 -1.79
N MET A 29 -20.47 -23.17 -0.63
CA MET A 29 -20.57 -22.28 0.53
C MET A 29 -19.19 -21.81 1.03
N ASN A 30 -18.19 -22.70 1.01
CA ASN A 30 -16.82 -22.34 1.40
C ASN A 30 -16.17 -21.34 0.42
N ILE A 31 -16.40 -21.47 -0.89
CA ILE A 31 -15.88 -20.52 -1.87
C ILE A 31 -16.46 -19.13 -1.65
N HIS A 32 -17.78 -19.03 -1.43
CA HIS A 32 -18.42 -17.75 -1.14
C HIS A 32 -17.86 -17.11 0.14
N LEU A 33 -17.60 -17.90 1.18
CA LEU A 33 -16.99 -17.40 2.43
C LEU A 33 -15.58 -16.83 2.20
N VAL A 34 -14.74 -17.52 1.43
CA VAL A 34 -13.39 -17.06 1.09
C VAL A 34 -13.43 -15.77 0.28
N LEU A 35 -14.35 -15.67 -0.69
CA LEU A 35 -14.53 -14.46 -1.50
C LEU A 35 -14.96 -13.27 -0.64
N VAL A 36 -15.94 -13.45 0.26
CA VAL A 36 -16.39 -12.40 1.18
C VAL A 36 -15.27 -11.96 2.11
N ALA A 37 -14.50 -12.90 2.68
CA ALA A 37 -13.36 -12.58 3.52
C ALA A 37 -12.29 -11.76 2.77
N SER A 38 -12.00 -12.14 1.52
CA SER A 38 -11.04 -11.41 0.67
C SER A 38 -11.50 -9.99 0.34
N LEU A 39 -12.80 -9.78 0.15
CA LEU A 39 -13.38 -8.46 -0.10
C LEU A 39 -13.27 -7.56 1.13
N LEU A 40 -13.61 -8.09 2.31
CA LEU A 40 -13.52 -7.38 3.58
C LEU A 40 -12.08 -6.97 3.91
N LEU A 41 -11.10 -7.86 3.65
CA LEU A 41 -9.69 -7.56 3.84
C LEU A 41 -9.24 -6.37 2.99
N ASN A 42 -9.63 -6.33 1.72
CA ASN A 42 -9.30 -5.21 0.82
C ASN A 42 -9.89 -3.88 1.31
N ILE A 43 -11.13 -3.88 1.80
CA ILE A 43 -11.77 -2.67 2.35
C ILE A 43 -11.00 -2.15 3.56
N VAL A 44 -10.60 -3.04 4.48
CA VAL A 44 -9.82 -2.66 5.66
C VAL A 44 -8.46 -2.07 5.24
N CYS A 45 -7.74 -2.72 4.32
CA CYS A 45 -6.49 -2.18 3.78
C CYS A 45 -6.67 -0.77 3.18
N PHE A 46 -7.74 -0.56 2.42
CA PHE A 46 -8.02 0.73 1.79
C PHE A 46 -8.26 1.84 2.84
N ILE A 47 -9.00 1.54 3.91
CA ILE A 47 -9.24 2.48 5.01
C ILE A 47 -7.92 2.84 5.72
N THR A 48 -7.09 1.85 6.03
CA THR A 48 -5.80 2.08 6.72
C THR A 48 -4.86 2.97 5.88
N ILE A 49 -4.73 2.71 4.58
CA ILE A 49 -3.88 3.50 3.67
C ILE A 49 -4.35 4.97 3.62
N ASN A 50 -5.66 5.19 3.51
CA ASN A 50 -6.23 6.54 3.49
C ASN A 50 -6.06 7.27 4.82
N GLY A 51 -6.17 6.55 5.95
CA GLY A 51 -5.94 7.11 7.28
C GLY A 51 -4.50 7.58 7.48
N GLN A 52 -3.52 6.74 7.12
CA GLN A 52 -2.10 7.06 7.19
C GLN A 52 -1.73 8.24 6.27
N SER A 53 -2.38 8.35 5.11
CA SER A 53 -2.13 9.44 4.16
C SER A 53 -2.50 10.82 4.74
N LYS A 54 -3.55 10.91 5.56
CA LYS A 54 -3.92 12.15 6.25
C LYS A 54 -2.89 12.55 7.31
N GLN A 55 -2.43 11.59 8.11
CA GLN A 55 -1.39 11.84 9.12
C GLN A 55 -0.08 12.28 8.47
N MET A 56 0.29 11.66 7.35
CA MET A 56 1.47 12.06 6.57
C MET A 56 1.37 13.50 6.05
N LYS A 57 0.17 13.93 5.63
CA LYS A 57 -0.05 15.30 5.15
C LYS A 57 0.10 16.32 6.28
N ILE A 58 -0.52 16.07 7.43
CA ILE A 58 -0.42 16.96 8.60
C ILE A 58 1.03 17.03 9.09
N LEU A 59 1.69 15.88 9.22
CA LEU A 59 3.09 15.81 9.66
C LEU A 59 4.05 16.50 8.68
N ARG A 60 3.75 16.48 7.38
CA ARG A 60 4.48 17.26 6.36
C ARG A 60 4.26 18.75 6.50
N GLU A 61 3.03 19.19 6.73
CA GLU A 61 2.71 20.60 6.92
C GLU A 61 3.35 21.17 8.19
N GLU A 62 3.34 20.40 9.29
CA GLU A 62 4.03 20.77 10.53
C GLU A 62 5.55 20.84 10.35
N ASN A 63 6.17 19.82 9.73
CA ASN A 63 7.60 19.87 9.41
C ASN A 63 7.95 21.05 8.49
N LYS A 64 7.09 21.38 7.53
CA LYS A 64 7.31 22.55 6.66
C LYS A 64 7.26 23.86 7.44
N LYS A 65 6.31 24.03 8.37
CA LYS A 65 6.22 25.19 9.26
C LYS A 65 7.41 25.30 10.21
N LEU A 66 7.93 24.18 10.69
CA LEU A 66 9.13 24.16 11.53
C LEU A 66 10.37 24.54 10.72
N ARG A 67 10.47 24.07 9.46
CA ARG A 67 11.58 24.41 8.56
C ARG A 67 11.61 25.88 8.16
N SER A 68 10.47 26.57 8.02
CA SER A 68 10.48 28.01 7.73
C SER A 68 10.99 28.90 8.88
N ASN A 69 11.25 28.31 10.06
CA ASN A 69 11.91 29.01 11.16
C ASN A 69 13.45 28.88 11.09
N GLU A 70 13.98 27.94 10.31
CA GLU A 70 15.37 27.98 9.83
C GLU A 70 15.38 29.06 8.74
N SER A 71 16.31 30.02 8.77
CA SER A 71 16.27 31.09 7.78
C SER A 71 16.44 30.48 6.38
N ASP A 72 15.43 30.64 5.52
CA ASP A 72 15.45 30.06 4.17
C ASP A 72 16.73 30.52 3.42
N ASP A 73 17.24 31.70 3.76
CA ASP A 73 18.50 32.28 3.27
C ASP A 73 19.74 31.47 3.67
N GLU A 74 19.84 30.97 4.91
CA GLU A 74 20.95 30.13 5.36
C GLU A 74 20.95 28.77 4.65
N LEU A 75 19.76 28.18 4.48
CA LEU A 75 19.60 26.92 3.76
C LEU A 75 20.00 27.08 2.28
N VAL A 76 19.58 28.18 1.65
CA VAL A 76 19.94 28.54 0.27
C VAL A 76 21.44 28.77 0.14
N ALA A 77 22.06 29.52 1.05
CA ALA A 77 23.49 29.78 1.03
C ALA A 77 24.31 28.48 1.17
N LEU A 78 23.96 27.64 2.14
CA LEU A 78 24.59 26.34 2.38
C LEU A 78 24.45 25.40 1.18
N ALA A 79 23.26 25.35 0.57
CA ALA A 79 23.02 24.50 -0.59
C ALA A 79 23.75 25.01 -1.83
N LYS A 80 23.83 26.33 -2.06
CA LYS A 80 24.65 26.93 -3.13
C LYS A 80 26.14 26.64 -2.92
N GLU A 81 26.64 26.75 -1.70
CA GLU A 81 28.02 26.40 -1.36
C GLU A 81 28.31 24.91 -1.65
N LYS A 82 27.44 24.01 -1.20
CA LYS A 82 27.59 22.56 -1.44
C LYS A 82 27.46 22.22 -2.92
N LEU A 83 26.52 22.83 -3.64
CA LEU A 83 26.37 22.64 -5.07
C LEU A 83 27.67 22.99 -5.83
N LYS A 84 28.35 24.07 -5.42
CA LYS A 84 29.63 24.47 -6.00
C LYS A 84 30.80 23.57 -5.59
N THR A 85 30.83 23.09 -4.35
CA THR A 85 31.99 22.36 -3.80
C THR A 85 31.96 20.85 -4.06
N ILE A 86 30.80 20.21 -3.89
CA ILE A 86 30.67 18.75 -3.93
C ILE A 86 29.82 18.25 -5.11
N GLY A 87 29.16 19.17 -5.83
CA GLY A 87 28.33 18.88 -6.99
C GLY A 87 26.93 18.40 -6.64
N GLU A 88 26.05 18.46 -7.65
CA GLU A 88 24.60 18.25 -7.53
C GLU A 88 24.19 16.98 -6.78
N ILE A 89 24.66 15.82 -7.22
CA ILE A 89 24.22 14.52 -6.67
C ILE A 89 24.53 14.43 -5.17
N LYS A 90 25.70 14.95 -4.76
CA LYS A 90 26.10 14.94 -3.35
C LYS A 90 25.35 15.98 -2.53
N THR A 91 25.02 17.13 -3.11
CA THR A 91 24.15 18.14 -2.46
C THR A 91 22.74 17.61 -2.24
N ILE A 92 22.14 16.97 -3.25
CA ILE A 92 20.81 16.32 -3.11
C ILE A 92 20.86 15.27 -1.99
N LYS A 93 21.92 14.45 -1.95
CA LYS A 93 22.11 13.44 -0.88
C LYS A 93 22.24 14.09 0.49
N TYR A 94 23.00 15.18 0.61
CA TYR A 94 23.16 15.93 1.85
C TYR A 94 21.82 16.47 2.35
N LEU A 95 21.04 17.15 1.49
CA LEU A 95 19.74 17.69 1.87
C LEU A 95 18.73 16.61 2.27
N ARG A 96 18.86 15.42 1.68
CA ARG A 96 18.02 14.27 2.02
C ARG A 96 18.32 13.68 3.40
N ILE A 97 19.60 13.57 3.75
CA ILE A 97 20.05 12.93 4.99
C ILE A 97 20.04 13.93 6.15
N GLU A 98 20.64 15.10 5.95
CA GLU A 98 20.93 16.07 7.02
C GLU A 98 19.77 17.06 7.23
N LYS A 99 19.03 17.38 6.17
CA LYS A 99 17.88 18.29 6.23
C LYS A 99 16.53 17.58 6.12
N GLY A 100 16.55 16.24 6.07
CA GLY A 100 15.36 15.40 6.06
C GLY A 100 14.43 15.60 4.86
N MET A 101 14.91 16.24 3.79
CA MET A 101 14.08 16.46 2.60
C MET A 101 13.81 15.14 1.89
N SER A 102 12.65 14.98 1.25
CA SER A 102 12.45 13.85 0.34
C SER A 102 13.35 13.98 -0.89
N MET A 103 13.55 12.87 -1.62
CA MET A 103 14.34 12.88 -2.85
C MET A 103 13.82 13.91 -3.87
N LEU A 104 12.49 14.01 -4.01
CA LEU A 104 11.85 14.95 -4.94
C LEU A 104 12.06 16.39 -4.49
N GLU A 105 11.83 16.70 -3.21
CA GLU A 105 12.02 18.04 -2.65
C GLU A 105 13.48 18.49 -2.74
N ALA A 106 14.43 17.63 -2.36
CA ALA A 106 15.86 17.93 -2.44
C ALA A 106 16.29 18.18 -3.90
N LYS A 107 15.78 17.39 -4.85
CA LYS A 107 16.05 17.59 -6.28
C LYS A 107 15.46 18.91 -6.78
N GLN A 108 14.18 19.16 -6.53
CA GLN A 108 13.51 20.40 -6.94
C GLN A 108 14.18 21.64 -6.36
N PHE A 109 14.62 21.57 -5.10
CA PHE A 109 15.34 22.65 -4.45
C PHE A 109 16.72 22.91 -5.07
N VAL A 110 17.48 21.86 -5.39
CA VAL A 110 18.77 22.04 -6.08
C VAL A 110 18.58 22.55 -7.51
N ASP A 111 17.54 22.08 -8.20
CA ASP A 111 17.19 22.53 -9.54
C ASP A 111 16.82 24.02 -9.54
N SER A 112 16.00 24.49 -8.60
CA SER A 112 15.64 25.93 -8.50
C SER A 112 16.85 26.83 -8.22
N LEU A 113 17.84 26.35 -7.45
CA LEU A 113 19.06 27.11 -7.18
C LEU A 113 19.97 27.29 -8.41
N LYS A 114 19.86 26.41 -9.40
CA LYS A 114 20.60 26.52 -10.66
C LYS A 114 19.96 27.49 -11.63
N GLU A 115 18.64 27.62 -11.60
CA GLU A 115 17.91 28.56 -12.47
C GLU A 115 18.14 30.02 -12.06
N ASP A 116 18.46 30.26 -10.78
CA ASP A 116 18.79 31.58 -10.22
C ASP A 116 20.28 31.98 -10.37
N THR A 117 21.13 31.18 -11.03
CA THR A 117 22.58 31.44 -11.20
C THR A 117 22.96 31.58 -12.67
#